data_AF-A0A7J8N0M3-F1
#
_entry.id   AF-A0A7J8N0M3-F1
#
_cell.length_a   1.000
_cell.length_b   1.000
_cell.length_c   1.000
_cell.angle_alpha   90.00
_cell.angle_beta   90.00
_cell.angle_gamma   90.00
#
_symmetry.space_group_name_H-M   'P 1'
#
loop_
_entity.id
_entity.type
_entity.pdbx_description
1 polymer ?
#
loop_
_entity_poly.entity_id
_entity_poly.type
_entity_poly.pdbx_seq_one_letter_code
_entity_poly.pdbx_strand_id
1 'polypeptide(L)'
;MGVMSRRVVPACGNLCFFCPSMRARSRQPVKRYKKLLAEIFPRNQDAEPNDRKIGKLCEYASRNPLRIPKITSNLEQRCFKDLRNENFGCVKAVLCIYRKLLSSCKEQMPLFASSLLGIIRALLEQTRQDEMRILGCNALVDFINSQVRVVLKCQ
;
A
#
# COMPACT_ATOMS: atom_id res chain seq x y z
N MET A 1 -6.61 21.31 -35.51
CA MET A 1 -5.35 20.70 -34.99
C MET A 1 -4.41 21.80 -34.55
N GLY A 2 -4.25 22.01 -33.24
CA GLY A 2 -3.32 23.02 -32.71
C GLY A 2 -2.03 22.33 -32.25
N VAL A 3 -0.96 22.43 -33.04
CA VAL A 3 0.35 21.89 -32.70
C VAL A 3 1.06 22.92 -31.80
N MET A 4 1.08 22.70 -30.49
CA MET A 4 1.85 23.55 -29.58
C MET A 4 3.30 23.06 -29.49
N SER A 5 4.22 23.97 -29.81
CA SER A 5 5.67 23.76 -29.86
C SER A 5 6.24 23.27 -28.52
N ARG A 6 7.06 22.21 -28.56
CA ARG A 6 7.69 21.53 -27.40
C ARG A 6 8.73 22.37 -26.65
N ARG A 7 8.92 23.66 -26.99
CA ARG A 7 9.94 24.53 -26.39
C ARG A 7 9.44 25.48 -25.30
N VAL A 8 8.13 25.55 -25.01
CA VAL A 8 7.58 26.50 -24.01
C VAL A 8 7.20 25.83 -22.67
N VAL A 9 7.35 24.51 -22.57
CA VAL A 9 7.02 23.74 -21.35
C VAL A 9 7.91 23.94 -20.11
N PRO A 10 9.15 24.48 -20.13
CA PRO A 10 9.94 24.54 -18.89
C PRO A 10 9.57 25.70 -17.96
N ALA A 11 8.92 26.77 -18.43
CA ALA A 11 8.74 27.99 -17.62
C ALA A 11 7.41 28.06 -16.85
N CYS A 12 6.42 27.20 -17.13
CA CYS A 12 5.09 27.28 -16.52
C CYS A 12 4.82 26.24 -15.41
N GLY A 13 5.86 25.57 -14.89
CA GLY A 13 5.71 24.55 -13.84
C GLY A 13 5.31 25.10 -12.46
N ASN A 14 5.68 26.36 -12.18
CA ASN A 14 5.56 26.95 -10.84
C ASN A 14 4.47 28.02 -10.67
N LEU A 15 3.94 28.64 -11.74
CA LEU A 15 3.11 29.86 -11.60
C LEU A 15 1.62 29.72 -11.94
N CYS A 16 1.14 28.60 -12.50
CA CYS A 16 -0.28 28.49 -12.87
C CYS A 16 -1.11 27.80 -11.76
N PHE A 17 -1.76 28.60 -10.91
CA PHE A 17 -2.75 28.14 -9.91
C PHE A 17 -4.14 27.86 -10.53
N PHE A 18 -4.46 28.52 -11.65
CA PHE A 18 -5.78 28.48 -12.30
C PHE A 18 -6.05 27.23 -13.14
N CYS A 19 -5.01 26.48 -13.56
CA CYS A 19 -5.17 25.25 -14.36
C CYS A 19 -4.44 24.04 -13.73
N PRO A 20 -4.97 23.46 -12.64
CA PRO A 20 -4.35 22.29 -11.97
C PRO A 20 -4.18 21.07 -12.89
N SER A 21 -4.94 20.99 -13.98
CA SER A 21 -4.93 19.90 -14.97
C SER A 21 -3.73 19.90 -15.92
N MET A 22 -3.02 21.04 -16.04
CA MET A 22 -1.88 21.21 -16.96
C MET A 22 -0.51 21.01 -16.30
N ARG A 23 -0.43 20.88 -14.97
CA ARG A 23 0.84 20.62 -14.28
C ARG A 23 1.38 19.25 -14.71
N ALA A 24 2.62 19.18 -15.20
CA ALA A 24 3.28 17.89 -15.49
C ALA A 24 3.27 16.94 -14.27
N ARG A 25 3.30 17.50 -13.06
CA ARG A 25 3.20 16.77 -11.78
C ARG A 25 1.77 16.30 -11.44
N SER A 26 0.73 16.92 -12.01
CA SER A 26 -0.69 16.62 -11.75
C SER A 26 -1.15 15.30 -12.37
N ARG A 27 -0.53 14.91 -13.49
CA ARG A 27 -0.78 13.64 -14.20
C ARG A 27 0.08 12.49 -13.68
N GLN A 28 0.85 12.70 -12.60
CA GLN A 28 1.75 11.67 -12.08
C GLN A 28 1.00 10.51 -11.38
N PRO A 29 1.55 9.29 -11.44
CA PRO A 29 1.03 8.07 -10.80
C PRO A 29 0.77 8.16 -9.27
N VAL A 30 1.19 9.26 -8.61
CA VAL A 30 0.94 9.55 -7.18
C VAL A 30 -0.56 9.62 -6.86
N LYS A 31 -1.40 10.12 -7.78
CA LYS A 31 -2.85 10.21 -7.55
C LYS A 31 -3.55 8.85 -7.66
N ARG A 32 -3.01 7.93 -8.47
CA ARG A 32 -3.68 6.66 -8.77
C ARG A 32 -3.70 5.71 -7.58
N TYR A 33 -2.55 5.50 -6.93
CA TYR A 33 -2.51 4.60 -5.77
C TYR A 33 -3.36 5.13 -4.60
N LYS A 34 -3.42 6.46 -4.41
CA LYS A 34 -4.28 7.09 -3.41
C LYS A 34 -5.77 6.84 -3.69
N LYS A 35 -6.19 6.88 -4.96
CA LYS A 35 -7.55 6.51 -5.35
C LYS A 35 -7.86 5.05 -5.04
N LEU A 36 -6.94 4.13 -5.38
CA LEU A 36 -7.10 2.70 -5.09
C LEU A 36 -7.20 2.44 -3.58
N LEU A 37 -6.38 3.11 -2.76
CA LEU A 37 -6.49 3.02 -1.31
C LEU A 37 -7.83 3.55 -0.79
N ALA A 38 -8.30 4.70 -1.30
CA ALA A 38 -9.61 5.25 -0.91
C ALA A 38 -10.78 4.31 -1.29
N GLU A 39 -10.65 3.53 -2.35
CA GLU A 39 -11.65 2.52 -2.72
C GLU A 39 -11.64 1.30 -1.79
N ILE A 40 -10.48 0.92 -1.23
CA ILE A 40 -10.33 -0.21 -0.31
C ILE A 40 -10.81 0.14 1.11
N PHE A 41 -10.60 1.40 1.54
CA PHE A 41 -11.01 1.90 2.85
C PHE A 41 -12.20 2.88 2.71
N PRO A 42 -13.43 2.38 2.43
CA PRO A 42 -14.61 3.24 2.39
C PRO A 42 -14.91 3.83 3.77
N ARG A 43 -15.70 4.91 3.81
CA ARG A 43 -16.09 5.57 5.07
C ARG A 43 -17.03 4.72 5.94
N ASN A 44 -17.72 3.74 5.35
CA ASN A 44 -18.56 2.77 6.06
C ASN A 44 -17.71 1.54 6.42
N GLN A 45 -17.62 1.24 7.72
CA GLN A 45 -16.60 0.35 8.29
C GLN A 45 -17.02 -1.12 8.39
N ASP A 46 -18.28 -1.44 8.03
CA ASP A 46 -18.87 -2.77 8.22
C ASP A 46 -18.64 -3.74 7.03
N ALA A 47 -17.93 -3.30 5.99
CA ALA A 47 -17.68 -4.13 4.81
C ALA A 47 -16.33 -4.86 4.92
N GLU A 48 -16.34 -6.17 4.72
CA GLU A 48 -15.13 -6.98 4.64
C GLU A 48 -14.14 -6.47 3.57
N PRO A 49 -12.83 -6.73 3.74
CA PRO A 49 -11.81 -6.32 2.78
C PRO A 49 -12.12 -6.85 1.37
N ASN A 50 -12.35 -5.95 0.41
CA ASN A 50 -12.71 -6.36 -0.94
C ASN A 50 -11.47 -6.84 -1.73
N ASP A 51 -11.32 -8.16 -1.86
CA ASP A 51 -10.21 -8.82 -2.55
C ASP A 51 -9.98 -8.30 -3.98
N ARG A 52 -11.05 -7.96 -4.72
CA ARG A 52 -10.92 -7.42 -6.08
C ARG A 52 -10.23 -6.05 -6.09
N LYS A 53 -10.52 -5.19 -5.11
CA LYS A 53 -9.91 -3.87 -4.98
C LYS A 53 -8.46 -3.98 -4.49
N ILE A 54 -8.20 -4.88 -3.54
CA ILE A 54 -6.85 -5.18 -3.04
C ILE A 54 -5.97 -5.72 -4.19
N GLY A 55 -6.51 -6.61 -5.03
CA GLY A 55 -5.84 -7.13 -6.21
C GLY A 55 -5.40 -6.02 -7.18
N LYS A 56 -6.26 -5.04 -7.46
CA LYS A 56 -5.93 -3.89 -8.32
C LYS A 56 -4.78 -3.04 -7.75
N LEU A 57 -4.74 -2.84 -6.42
CA LEU A 57 -3.63 -2.12 -5.78
C LEU A 57 -2.31 -2.90 -5.92
N CYS A 58 -2.35 -4.21 -5.68
CA CYS A 58 -1.15 -5.05 -5.75
C CYS A 58 -0.64 -5.23 -7.18
N GLU A 59 -1.53 -5.34 -8.17
CA GLU A 59 -1.17 -5.35 -9.59
C GLU A 59 -0.56 -4.01 -10.02
N TYR A 60 -1.11 -2.90 -9.52
CA TYR A 60 -0.50 -1.60 -9.75
C TYR A 60 0.90 -1.51 -9.12
N ALA A 61 1.05 -2.00 -7.90
CA ALA A 61 2.31 -2.01 -7.17
C ALA A 61 3.40 -2.85 -7.86
N SER A 62 3.05 -4.05 -8.34
CA SER A 62 3.99 -4.94 -9.05
C SER A 62 4.51 -4.31 -10.35
N ARG A 63 3.64 -3.58 -11.08
CA ARG A 63 4.03 -2.81 -12.28
C ARG A 63 4.79 -1.52 -11.96
N ASN A 64 4.81 -1.06 -10.71
CA ASN A 64 5.41 0.21 -10.30
C ASN A 64 6.21 0.08 -8.99
N PRO A 65 7.33 -0.68 -8.94
CA PRO A 65 8.08 -0.97 -7.71
C PRO A 65 8.47 0.27 -6.89
N LEU A 66 8.84 1.37 -7.55
CA LEU A 66 9.22 2.64 -6.90
C LEU A 66 8.07 3.27 -6.07
N ARG A 67 6.82 2.81 -6.25
CA ARG A 67 5.66 3.27 -5.49
C ARG A 67 5.40 2.43 -4.24
N ILE A 68 5.95 1.23 -4.17
CA ILE A 68 5.74 0.31 -3.05
C ILE A 68 6.07 0.97 -1.72
N PRO A 69 7.25 1.61 -1.51
CA PRO A 69 7.58 2.25 -0.23
C PRO A 69 6.58 3.33 0.20
N LYS A 70 6.01 4.06 -0.78
CA LYS A 70 5.03 5.11 -0.47
C LYS A 70 3.64 4.57 -0.15
N ILE A 71 3.26 3.45 -0.78
CA ILE A 71 2.02 2.73 -0.48
C ILE A 71 2.12 2.12 0.92
N THR A 72 3.20 1.40 1.22
CA THR A 72 3.38 0.69 2.50
C THR A 72 3.53 1.63 3.67
N SER A 73 4.27 2.73 3.51
CA SER A 73 4.33 3.81 4.51
C SER A 73 2.94 4.39 4.84
N ASN A 74 2.06 4.53 3.85
CA ASN A 74 0.69 5.01 4.11
C ASN A 74 -0.16 3.96 4.83
N LEU A 75 -0.02 2.69 4.46
CA LEU A 75 -0.72 1.57 5.10
C LEU A 75 -0.28 1.39 6.55
N GLU A 76 1.01 1.50 6.83
CA GLU A 76 1.59 1.41 8.17
C GLU A 76 1.10 2.54 9.08
N GLN A 77 1.21 3.80 8.62
CA GLN A 77 0.67 4.94 9.34
C GLN A 77 -0.82 4.78 9.66
N ARG A 78 -1.59 4.26 8.69
CA ARG A 78 -3.01 3.95 8.89
C ARG A 78 -3.20 2.83 9.91
N CYS A 79 -2.48 1.73 9.81
CA CYS A 79 -2.58 0.60 10.72
C CYS A 79 -2.32 1.00 12.17
N PHE A 80 -1.24 1.75 12.44
CA PHE A 80 -0.96 2.23 13.80
C PHE A 80 -2.00 3.24 14.31
N LYS A 81 -2.60 4.03 13.42
CA LYS A 81 -3.71 4.91 13.80
C LYS A 81 -4.96 4.09 14.14
N ASP A 82 -5.32 3.13 13.31
CA ASP A 82 -6.54 2.34 13.45
C ASP A 82 -6.45 1.32 14.61
N LEU A 83 -5.25 0.78 14.90
CA LEU A 83 -5.00 -0.02 16.11
C LEU A 83 -5.27 0.78 17.40
N ARG A 84 -4.79 2.04 17.47
CA ARG A 84 -5.02 2.90 18.64
C ARG A 84 -6.48 3.31 18.81
N ASN A 85 -7.23 3.38 17.71
CA ASN A 85 -8.65 3.72 17.72
C ASN A 85 -9.56 2.48 17.78
N GLU A 86 -8.99 1.28 17.97
CA GLU A 86 -9.71 0.01 17.99
C GLU A 86 -10.54 -0.27 16.72
N ASN A 87 -10.15 0.31 15.58
CA ASN A 87 -10.77 0.07 14.29
C ASN A 87 -10.15 -1.17 13.63
N PHE A 88 -10.51 -2.34 14.16
CA PHE A 88 -9.92 -3.61 13.75
C PHE A 88 -10.30 -4.04 12.32
N GLY A 89 -11.42 -3.56 11.78
CA GLY A 89 -11.79 -3.80 10.38
C GLY A 89 -10.76 -3.23 9.40
N CYS A 90 -10.28 -2.00 9.66
CA CYS A 90 -9.22 -1.39 8.87
C CYS A 90 -7.88 -2.14 9.01
N VAL A 91 -7.56 -2.61 10.21
CA VAL A 91 -6.33 -3.39 10.48
C VAL A 91 -6.34 -4.70 9.69
N LYS A 92 -7.46 -5.44 9.70
CA LYS A 92 -7.65 -6.65 8.89
C LYS A 92 -7.44 -6.36 7.40
N ALA A 93 -8.03 -5.29 6.89
CA ALA A 93 -7.85 -4.89 5.48
C ALA A 93 -6.38 -4.55 5.15
N VAL A 94 -5.65 -3.87 6.04
CA VAL A 94 -4.21 -3.61 5.84
C VAL A 94 -3.42 -4.92 5.75
N LEU A 95 -3.69 -5.88 6.63
CA LEU A 95 -3.03 -7.19 6.60
C LEU A 95 -3.34 -7.97 5.32
N CYS A 96 -4.59 -7.96 4.86
CA CYS A 96 -4.95 -8.56 3.57
C CYS A 96 -4.14 -7.96 2.41
N ILE A 97 -3.90 -6.64 2.41
CA ILE A 97 -3.06 -5.98 1.40
C ILE A 97 -1.61 -6.48 1.50
N TYR A 98 -1.02 -6.52 2.70
CA TYR A 98 0.35 -7.02 2.88
C TYR A 98 0.50 -8.47 2.43
N ARG A 99 -0.44 -9.35 2.78
CA ARG A 99 -0.46 -10.74 2.32
C ARG A 99 -0.52 -10.84 0.78
N LYS A 100 -1.29 -9.97 0.14
CA LYS A 100 -1.37 -9.91 -1.33
C LYS A 100 -0.10 -9.33 -1.96
N LEU A 101 0.56 -8.37 -1.30
CA LEU A 101 1.87 -7.86 -1.72
C LEU A 101 2.96 -8.93 -1.63
N LEU A 102 2.99 -9.73 -0.55
CA LEU A 102 3.91 -10.87 -0.42
C LEU A 102 3.76 -11.87 -1.57
N SER A 103 2.53 -12.14 -2.01
CA SER A 103 2.29 -13.05 -3.13
C SER A 103 2.54 -12.43 -4.51
N SER A 104 2.26 -11.14 -4.70
CA SER A 104 2.29 -10.46 -6.02
C SER A 104 3.60 -9.72 -6.32
N CYS A 105 4.37 -9.34 -5.30
CA CYS A 105 5.56 -8.48 -5.39
C CYS A 105 6.78 -9.14 -4.71
N LYS A 106 6.97 -10.46 -4.91
CA LYS A 106 7.99 -11.27 -4.22
C LYS A 106 9.41 -10.71 -4.33
N GLU A 107 9.82 -10.35 -5.54
CA GLU A 107 11.15 -9.79 -5.81
C GLU A 107 11.36 -8.40 -5.19
N GLN A 108 10.26 -7.70 -4.86
CA GLN A 108 10.28 -6.37 -4.24
C GLN A 108 10.05 -6.42 -2.73
N MET A 109 10.00 -7.61 -2.12
CA MET A 109 9.78 -7.78 -0.68
C MET A 109 10.71 -6.92 0.21
N PRO A 110 12.00 -6.72 -0.11
CA PRO A 110 12.87 -5.83 0.66
C PRO A 110 12.33 -4.39 0.78
N LEU A 111 11.52 -3.91 -0.16
CA LEU A 111 10.95 -2.55 -0.15
C LEU A 111 9.87 -2.34 0.92
N PHE A 112 9.33 -3.42 1.49
CA PHE A 112 8.22 -3.33 2.46
C PHE A 112 8.33 -4.28 3.66
N ALA A 113 9.35 -5.15 3.70
CA ALA A 113 9.55 -6.11 4.78
C ALA A 113 9.61 -5.45 6.17
N SER A 114 10.36 -4.36 6.32
CA SER A 114 10.48 -3.64 7.59
C SER A 114 9.12 -3.10 8.08
N SER A 115 8.33 -2.51 7.17
CA SER A 115 7.00 -1.98 7.47
C SER A 115 6.01 -3.09 7.89
N LEU A 116 6.06 -4.24 7.22
CA LEU A 116 5.25 -5.40 7.59
C LEU A 116 5.66 -5.98 8.96
N LEU A 117 6.96 -6.14 9.21
CA LEU A 117 7.45 -6.62 10.51
C LEU A 117 7.11 -5.67 11.66
N GLY A 118 7.13 -4.36 11.42
CA GLY A 118 6.67 -3.35 12.37
C GLY A 118 5.19 -3.52 12.74
N ILE A 119 4.34 -3.75 11.74
CA ILE A 119 2.91 -4.04 11.96
C ILE A 119 2.72 -5.36 12.71
N ILE A 120 3.42 -6.43 12.31
CA ILE A 120 3.35 -7.74 12.98
C ILE A 120 3.70 -7.60 14.46
N ARG A 121 4.80 -6.91 14.78
CA ARG A 121 5.19 -6.65 16.16
C ARG A 121 4.09 -5.93 16.95
N ALA A 122 3.54 -4.86 16.40
CA ALA A 122 2.49 -4.08 17.06
C ALA A 122 1.20 -4.89 17.31
N LEU A 123 0.88 -5.85 16.43
CA LEU A 123 -0.24 -6.78 16.60
C LEU A 123 0.02 -7.79 17.72
N LEU A 124 1.22 -8.35 17.78
CA LEU A 124 1.60 -9.30 18.83
C LEU A 124 1.63 -8.65 20.22
N GLU A 125 1.91 -7.35 20.29
CA GLU A 125 1.86 -6.56 21.52
C GLU A 125 0.41 -6.26 22.02
N GLN A 126 -0.64 -6.59 21.24
CA GLN A 126 -2.04 -6.38 21.65
C GLN A 126 -2.54 -7.46 22.64
N THR A 127 -2.06 -7.41 23.89
CA THR A 127 -2.37 -8.42 24.93
C THR A 127 -3.86 -8.58 25.24
N ARG A 128 -4.68 -7.53 25.05
CA ARG A 128 -6.12 -7.54 25.36
C ARG A 128 -7.01 -8.03 24.21
N GLN A 129 -6.45 -8.25 23.01
CA GLN A 129 -7.20 -8.60 21.80
C GLN A 129 -6.59 -9.86 21.15
N ASP A 130 -7.08 -11.04 21.54
CA ASP A 130 -6.56 -12.33 21.05
C ASP A 130 -6.62 -12.44 19.52
N GLU A 131 -7.69 -11.93 18.91
CA GLU A 131 -7.83 -11.94 17.45
C GLU A 131 -6.69 -11.19 16.75
N MET A 132 -6.24 -10.04 17.30
CA MET A 132 -5.12 -9.29 16.73
C MET A 132 -3.80 -10.06 16.85
N ARG A 133 -3.58 -10.77 17.96
CA ARG A 133 -2.40 -11.61 18.15
C ARG A 133 -2.39 -12.80 17.18
N ILE A 134 -3.53 -13.46 16.99
CA ILE A 134 -3.69 -14.54 15.99
C ILE A 134 -3.39 -14.02 14.58
N LEU A 135 -3.91 -12.85 14.22
CA LEU A 135 -3.61 -12.20 12.94
C LEU A 135 -2.12 -11.87 12.77
N GLY A 136 -1.46 -11.38 13.83
CA GLY A 136 -0.01 -11.15 13.86
C GLY A 136 0.78 -12.43 13.62
N CYS A 137 0.42 -13.54 14.28
CA CYS A 137 1.04 -14.85 14.08
C CYS A 137 0.86 -15.35 12.64
N ASN A 138 -0.35 -15.28 12.09
CA ASN A 138 -0.63 -15.69 10.72
C ASN A 138 0.18 -14.87 9.71
N ALA A 139 0.27 -13.56 9.89
CA ALA A 139 1.05 -12.68 9.03
C ALA A 139 2.57 -12.95 9.12
N LEU A 140 3.07 -13.32 10.30
CA LEU A 140 4.46 -13.74 10.49
C LEU A 140 4.76 -15.03 9.74
N VAL A 141 3.88 -16.03 9.82
CA VAL A 141 4.01 -17.29 9.08
C VAL A 141 3.99 -17.04 7.57
N ASP A 142 3.08 -16.20 7.07
CA ASP A 142 3.04 -15.80 5.66
C ASP A 142 4.34 -15.12 5.20
N PHE A 143 4.91 -14.24 6.04
CA PHE A 143 6.17 -13.58 5.78
C PHE A 143 7.32 -14.58 5.70
N ILE A 144 7.48 -15.46 6.69
CA ILE A 144 8.54 -16.49 6.72
C ILE A 144 8.42 -17.42 5.52
N ASN A 145 7.21 -17.91 5.21
CA ASN A 145 6.97 -18.77 4.05
C ASN A 145 7.31 -18.09 2.72
N SER A 146 7.16 -16.76 2.66
CA SER A 146 7.54 -15.98 1.49
C SER A 146 9.06 -15.87 1.34
N GLN A 147 9.83 -15.86 2.43
CA GLN A 147 11.30 -15.89 2.41
C GLN A 147 11.83 -17.24 1.91
N VAL A 148 11.32 -18.36 2.44
CA VAL A 148 11.78 -19.72 2.08
C VAL A 148 11.65 -19.97 0.58
N ARG A 149 10.57 -19.49 -0.05
CA ARG A 149 10.35 -19.61 -1.50
C ARG A 149 11.28 -18.74 -2.35
N VAL A 150 11.81 -17.64 -1.81
CA VAL A 150 12.82 -16.82 -2.50
C VAL A 150 14.20 -17.45 -2.38
N VAL A 151 14.56 -17.98 -1.20
CA VAL A 151 15.86 -18.63 -0.97
C VAL A 151 16.06 -19.85 -1.89
N LEU A 152 15.03 -20.66 -2.11
CA LEU A 152 15.07 -21.82 -3.02
C LEU A 152 15.22 -21.47 -4.51
N LYS A 153 15.07 -20.20 -4.91
CA LYS A 153 15.30 -19.75 -6.30
C LYS A 153 16.72 -19.21 -6.53
N CYS A 154 17.46 -18.93 -5.47
CA CYS A 154 18.82 -18.39 -5.52
C CYS A 154 19.91 -19.47 -5.33
N GLN A 155 19.52 -20.75 -5.20
CA GLN A 155 20.37 -21.92 -5.31
C GLN A 155 20.12 -22.60 -6.66
#